data_AF-A0A5D3C931-F1
#
_entry.id   AF-A0A5D3C931-F1
#
_cell.length_a   1.000
_cell.length_b   1.000
_cell.length_c   1.000
_cell.angle_alpha   90.00
_cell.angle_beta   90.00
_cell.angle_gamma   90.00
#
_symmetry.space_group_name_H-M   'P 1'
#
loop_
_entity.id
_entity.type
_entity.pdbx_description
1 polymer ?
#
loop_
_entity_poly.entity_id
_entity_poly.type
_entity_poly.pdbx_seq_one_letter_code
_entity_poly.pdbx_strand_id
1 'polypeptide(L)' 'MILSVIVMNSEGKPRFAKFYDFQPIEKQQELIRSVYGVLCSQAENISNFVEAESIFGSF' A
#
# COMPACT_ATOMS: atom_id res chain seq x y z
N MET A 1 -4.24 13.20 7.82
CA MET A 1 -4.80 12.10 8.64
C MET A 1 -4.27 10.78 8.10
N ILE A 2 -4.03 9.77 8.93
CA ILE A 2 -3.58 8.44 8.45
C ILE A 2 -4.78 7.69 7.88
N LEU A 3 -4.71 7.24 6.62
CA LEU A 3 -5.78 6.51 5.95
C LEU A 3 -5.75 5.01 6.27
N SER A 4 -4.55 4.44 6.30
CA SER A 4 -4.34 3.02 6.60
C SER A 4 -2.93 2.73 7.14
N VAL A 5 -2.79 1.59 7.79
CA VAL A 5 -1.51 1.01 8.21
C VAL A 5 -1.46 -0.45 7.74
N ILE A 6 -0.40 -0.80 7.02
CA ILE A 6 -0.20 -2.15 6.48
C ILE A 6 1.18 -2.65 6.91
N VAL A 7 1.24 -3.89 7.40
CA VAL A 7 2.48 -4.62 7.64
C VAL A 7 2.43 -5.88 6.81
N MET A 8 3.45 -6.10 5.98
CA MET A 8 3.54 -7.26 5.10
C MET A 8 4.95 -7.83 5.09
N ASN A 9 5.08 -9.11 4.74
CA ASN A 9 6.39 -9.71 4.53
C ASN A 9 6.93 -9.39 3.12
N SER A 10 8.18 -9.77 2.87
CA SER A 10 8.84 -9.60 1.57
C SER A 10 8.26 -10.49 0.43
N GLU A 11 7.26 -11.32 0.72
CA GLU A 11 6.52 -12.11 -0.29
C GLU A 11 5.17 -11.47 -0.65
N GLY A 12 4.82 -10.33 -0.05
CA GLY A 12 3.57 -9.61 -0.28
C GLY A 12 2.38 -10.11 0.52
N LYS A 13 2.59 -11.03 1.48
CA LYS A 13 1.53 -11.48 2.39
C LYS A 13 1.32 -10.47 3.51
N PRO A 14 0.16 -9.80 3.61
CA PRO A 14 -0.13 -8.90 4.71
C PRO A 14 -0.26 -9.69 6.02
N ARG A 15 0.46 -9.23 7.05
CA ARG A 15 0.36 -9.70 8.44
C ARG A 15 -0.54 -8.80 9.27
N PHE A 16 -0.73 -7.56 8.84
CA PHE A 16 -1.65 -6.60 9.42
C PHE A 16 -2.11 -5.62 8.34
N ALA A 17 -3.40 -5.30 8.31
CA ALA A 17 -3.95 -4.25 7.47
C ALA A 17 -5.11 -3.59 8.22
N LYS A 18 -4.97 -2.29 8.51
CA LYS A 18 -6.01 -1.49 9.15
C LYS A 18 -6.32 -0.30 8.26
N PHE A 19 -7.58 -0.18 7.85
CA PHE A 19 -8.13 1.00 7.19
C PHE A 19 -8.97 1.74 8.22
N TYR A 20 -8.75 3.05 8.36
CA TYR A 20 -9.45 3.88 9.33
C TYR A 20 -10.81 4.34 8.82
N ASP A 21 -10.90 4.57 7.51
CA ASP A 21 -12.16 4.78 6.81
C ASP A 21 -12.67 3.46 6.22
N PHE A 22 -14.00 3.34 6.10
CA PHE A 22 -14.59 2.19 5.44
C PHE A 22 -14.14 2.11 3.98
N GLN A 23 -13.62 0.95 3.60
CA GLN A 23 -13.30 0.60 2.22
C GLN A 23 -13.90 -0.77 1.92
N PRO A 24 -14.55 -0.98 0.77
CA PRO A 24 -14.98 -2.32 0.32
C PRO A 24 -13.81 -3.30 0.33
N ILE A 25 -14.08 -4.59 0.57
CA ILE A 25 -13.02 -5.60 0.70
C ILE A 25 -12.21 -5.74 -0.59
N GLU A 26 -12.86 -5.59 -1.74
CA GLU A 26 -12.23 -5.60 -3.06
C GLU A 26 -11.21 -4.47 -3.18
N LYS A 27 -11.59 -3.27 -2.76
CA LYS A 27 -10.72 -2.09 -2.76
C LYS A 27 -9.58 -2.24 -1.76
N GLN A 28 -9.83 -2.81 -0.58
CA GLN A 28 -8.74 -3.11 0.37
C GLN A 28 -7.70 -4.07 -0.24
N GLN A 29 -8.14 -5.11 -0.94
CA GLN A 29 -7.25 -6.07 -1.60
C GLN A 29 -6.46 -5.42 -2.74
N GLU A 30 -7.11 -4.57 -3.54
CA GLU A 30 -6.46 -3.79 -4.59
C GLU A 30 -5.36 -2.89 -4.00
N LEU A 31 -5.68 -2.12 -2.96
CA LEU A 31 -4.73 -1.23 -2.29
C LEU A 31 -3.50 -2.00 -1.76
N ILE A 32 -3.71 -3.16 -1.13
CA ILE A 32 -2.62 -4.00 -0.61
C ILE A 32 -1.71 -4.48 -1.76
N ARG A 33 -2.30 -4.90 -2.90
CA ARG A 33 -1.53 -5.35 -4.07
C ARG A 33 -0.73 -4.20 -4.70
N SER A 34 -1.34 -3.03 -4.86
CA SER A 34 -0.67 -1.85 -5.44
C SER A 34 0.49 -1.39 -4.57
N VAL A 35 0.32 -1.33 -3.24
CA VAL A 35 1.40 -0.99 -2.31
C VAL A 35 2.56 -1.97 -2.42
N TYR A 36 2.28 -3.28 -2.47
CA TYR A 36 3.34 -4.28 -2.64
C TYR A 36 4.08 -4.13 -3.97
N GLY A 37 3.37 -3.92 -5.08
CA GLY A 37 3.98 -3.72 -6.40
C GLY A 37 4.95 -2.54 -6.44
N VAL A 38 4.62 -1.45 -5.74
CA VAL A 38 5.48 -0.27 -5.62
C VAL A 38 6.70 -0.55 -4.75
N LEU A 39 6.54 -1.23 -3.61
CA LEU A 39 7.67 -1.59 -2.76
C LEU A 39 8.66 -2.51 -3.49
N CYS A 40 8.18 -3.42 -4.33
CA CYS A 40 9.02 -4.32 -5.13
C CYS A 40 9.75 -3.61 -6.27
N SER A 41 9.24 -2.49 -6.78
CA SER A 41 9.86 -1.74 -7.88
C SER A 41 10.85 -0.68 -7.42
N GLN A 42 10.91 -0.39 -6.11
CA GLN A 42 11.85 0.56 -5.55
C GLN A 42 13.30 0.03 -5.58
N ALA A 43 14.23 0.86 -6.08
CA ALA A 43 15.66 0.60 -5.95
C ALA A 43 16.13 0.80 -4.50
N GLU A 44 17.20 0.12 -4.09
CA GLU A 44 17.65 0.06 -2.67
C GLU A 44 18.05 1.41 -2.04
N ASN A 45 18.14 2.51 -2.80
CA ASN A 45 18.63 3.82 -2.33
C ASN A 45 17.70 5.00 -2.68
N ILE A 46 16.39 4.79 -2.70
CA ILE A 46 15.41 5.88 -2.86
C ILE A 46 14.67 6.19 -1.56
N SER A 47 13.93 7.31 -1.58
CA SER A 47 13.11 7.77 -0.45
C SER A 47 12.11 6.72 0.02
N ASN A 48 11.93 6.61 1.34
CA ASN A 48 10.88 5.80 1.97
C ASN A 48 9.46 6.38 1.77
N PHE A 49 9.36 7.56 1.14
CA PHE A 49 8.10 8.21 0.82
C PHE A 49 7.82 8.09 -0.68
N VAL A 50 6.59 7.69 -1.00
CA VAL A 50 6.06 7.63 -2.36
C VAL A 50 4.77 8.44 -2.42
N GLU A 51 4.59 9.17 -3.50
CA GLU A 51 3.38 9.96 -3.71
C GLU A 51 2.18 9.04 -3.98
N ALA A 52 1.09 9.25 -3.26
CA ALA A 52 -0.09 8.39 -3.30
C ALA A 52 -0.70 8.27 -4.70
N GLU A 53 -0.70 9.35 -5.50
CA GLU A 53 -1.21 9.34 -6.87
C GLU A 53 -0.45 8.36 -7.78
N SER A 54 0.83 8.14 -7.53
CA SER A 54 1.62 7.15 -8.29
C SER A 54 1.24 5.70 -7.97
N ILE A 55 0.57 5.46 -6.84
CA ILE A 55 0.16 4.12 -6.38
C ILE A 55 -1.33 3.87 -6.66
N PHE A 56 -2.16 4.90 -6.50
CA PHE A 56 -3.61 4.79 -6.45
C PHE A 56 -4.33 5.53 -7.58
N GLY A 57 -3.59 6.27 -8.43
CA GLY A 57 -4.16 7.16 -9.45
C GLY A 57 -4.73 8.45 -8.84
N SER A 58 -5.38 9.27 -9.68
CA SER A 58 -6.11 10.44 -9.18
C SER A 58 -7.36 9.97 -8.42
N PHE A 59 -7.55 10.47 -7.20
CA PHE A 59 -8.74 10.21 -6.38
C PHE A 59 -9.99 10.93 -6.90
#